data_AF-A0A968AZN6-F1
#
_entry.id   AF-A0A968AZN6-F1
#
_cell.length_a   1.000
_cell.length_b   1.000
_cell.length_c   1.000
_cell.angle_alpha   90.00
_cell.angle_beta   90.00
_cell.angle_gamma   90.00
#
_symmetry.space_group_name_H-M   'P 1'
#
loop_
_entity.id
_entity.type
_entity.pdbx_description
1 polymer ?
#
loop_
_entity_poly.entity_id
_entity_poly.type
_entity_poly.pdbx_seq_one_letter_code
_entity_poly.pdbx_strand_id
1 'polypeptide(L)'
;MEPIEEYWKFVESERHFNTIQTGIRNRASTWMLAAFAAIAVLIKTSKDTTWLVPSAVLVGLVSFMATIGLLVLWINDQLVYQRLLNSVFIIGLKWEYDNPKMPPIRTMMMCSAEGKGMSRLMTYYYTIPMVFFLGISIFVTILREHIGTSSKALTPVSSFWILVIICIVQAYLSIWVQRKKSKVTTQERAGYFGDEKFSAMFSGAKEGLHEFQKVIERYVPDTEGNKDKLERE
;
A
#
# COMPACT_ATOMS: atom_id res chain seq x y z
N MET A 1 -7.33 34.71 9.16
CA MET A 1 -7.90 33.63 8.32
C MET A 1 -8.88 32.91 9.22
N GLU A 2 -10.10 32.63 8.78
CA GLU A 2 -11.07 31.98 9.68
C GLU A 2 -10.66 30.52 9.92
N PRO A 3 -10.77 29.99 11.16
CA PRO A 3 -10.38 28.61 11.49
C PRO A 3 -11.03 27.54 10.57
N ILE A 4 -12.21 27.86 10.02
CA ILE A 4 -12.93 27.03 9.07
C ILE A 4 -12.20 26.95 7.72
N GLU A 5 -11.62 28.05 7.23
CA GLU A 5 -10.89 28.08 5.96
C GLU A 5 -9.63 27.21 6.03
N GLU A 6 -8.93 27.23 7.17
CA GLU A 6 -7.74 26.40 7.39
C GLU A 6 -8.10 24.91 7.45
N TYR A 7 -9.22 24.57 8.10
CA TYR A 7 -9.75 23.20 8.11
C TYR A 7 -10.05 22.67 6.70
N TRP A 8 -10.69 23.48 5.86
CA TRP A 8 -10.98 23.07 4.47
C TRP A 8 -9.73 22.80 3.65
N LYS A 9 -8.63 23.53 3.90
CA LYS A 9 -7.34 23.27 3.23
C LYS A 9 -6.75 21.90 3.60
N PHE A 10 -6.92 21.45 4.85
CA PHE A 10 -6.51 20.11 5.25
C PHE A 10 -7.35 19.03 4.59
N VAL A 11 -8.68 19.20 4.57
CA VAL A 11 -9.61 18.27 3.90
C VAL A 11 -9.28 18.14 2.40
N GLU A 12 -9.01 19.26 1.73
CA GLU A 12 -8.64 19.25 0.30
C GLU A 12 -7.30 18.55 0.08
N SER A 13 -6.32 18.76 0.96
CA SER A 13 -5.02 18.07 0.90
C SER A 13 -5.17 16.55 1.07
N GLU A 14 -6.00 16.10 2.02
CA GLU A 14 -6.31 14.68 2.22
C GLU A 14 -6.97 14.07 0.99
N ARG A 15 -7.97 14.76 0.44
CA ARG A 15 -8.67 14.35 -0.78
C ARG A 15 -7.67 14.20 -1.93
N HIS A 16 -6.81 15.19 -2.12
CA HIS A 16 -5.78 15.19 -3.15
C HIS A 16 -4.85 13.98 -3.02
N PHE A 17 -4.32 13.70 -1.83
CA PHE A 17 -3.45 12.53 -1.61
C PHE A 17 -4.19 11.21 -1.85
N ASN A 18 -5.45 11.09 -1.41
CA ASN A 18 -6.26 9.91 -1.64
C ASN A 18 -6.54 9.67 -3.14
N THR A 19 -6.79 10.74 -3.91
CA THR A 19 -6.94 10.67 -5.36
C THR A 19 -5.64 10.19 -6.03
N ILE A 20 -4.47 10.70 -5.61
CA ILE A 20 -3.19 10.26 -6.15
C ILE A 20 -2.93 8.77 -5.84
N GLN A 21 -3.16 8.33 -4.61
CA GLN A 21 -3.01 6.91 -4.24
C GLN A 21 -3.90 6.00 -5.08
N THR A 22 -5.16 6.38 -5.27
CA THR A 22 -6.09 5.65 -6.13
C THR A 22 -5.59 5.59 -7.57
N GLY A 23 -5.06 6.69 -8.10
CA GLY A 23 -4.44 6.75 -9.42
C GLY A 23 -3.22 5.83 -9.57
N ILE A 24 -2.36 5.73 -8.55
CA ILE A 24 -1.20 4.84 -8.54
C ILE A 24 -1.63 3.37 -8.59
N ARG A 25 -2.64 2.99 -7.82
CA ARG A 25 -3.20 1.62 -7.82
C ARG A 25 -3.80 1.27 -9.17
N ASN A 26 -4.51 2.20 -9.81
CA ASN A 26 -5.02 1.98 -11.16
C ASN A 26 -3.87 1.71 -12.16
N ARG A 27 -2.78 2.49 -12.09
CA ARG A 27 -1.58 2.26 -12.91
C ARG A 27 -0.93 0.90 -12.62
N ALA A 28 -0.91 0.47 -11.36
CA ALA A 28 -0.41 -0.86 -11.00
C ALA A 28 -1.24 -1.97 -11.66
N SER A 29 -2.57 -1.88 -11.61
CA SER A 29 -3.46 -2.81 -12.32
C SER A 29 -3.21 -2.83 -13.83
N THR A 30 -3.11 -1.65 -14.47
CA THR A 30 -2.79 -1.55 -15.90
C THR A 30 -1.41 -2.16 -16.24
N TRP A 31 -0.42 -1.95 -15.38
CA TRP A 31 0.93 -2.50 -15.55
C TRP A 31 0.92 -4.03 -15.49
N MET A 32 0.18 -4.62 -14.54
CA MET A 32 0.00 -6.07 -14.46
C MET A 32 -0.69 -6.63 -15.70
N LEU A 33 -1.75 -5.97 -16.16
CA LEU A 33 -2.49 -6.40 -17.35
C LEU A 33 -1.59 -6.37 -18.60
N ALA A 34 -0.78 -5.32 -18.76
CA ALA A 34 0.18 -5.22 -19.85
C ALA A 34 1.23 -6.34 -19.80
N ALA A 35 1.75 -6.67 -18.61
CA ALA A 35 2.67 -7.77 -18.42
C ALA A 35 2.03 -9.12 -18.79
N PHE A 36 0.79 -9.38 -18.38
CA PHE A 36 0.08 -10.61 -18.76
C PHE A 36 -0.17 -10.71 -20.26
N ALA A 37 -0.58 -9.61 -20.90
CA ALA A 37 -0.75 -9.56 -22.36
C ALA A 37 0.58 -9.88 -23.07
N ALA A 38 1.68 -9.28 -22.64
CA ALA A 38 3.00 -9.53 -23.20
C ALA A 38 3.43 -11.00 -23.03
N ILE A 39 3.26 -11.57 -21.82
CA ILE A 39 3.57 -12.99 -21.56
C ILE A 39 2.71 -13.90 -22.45
N ALA A 40 1.41 -13.63 -22.56
CA ALA A 40 0.50 -14.42 -23.39
C ALA A 40 0.90 -14.39 -24.87
N VAL A 41 1.27 -13.23 -25.41
CA VAL A 41 1.76 -13.08 -26.79
C VAL A 41 3.07 -13.84 -26.98
N LEU A 42 4.02 -13.74 -26.04
CA LEU A 42 5.30 -14.46 -26.13
C LEU A 42 5.12 -15.98 -26.12
N ILE A 43 4.21 -16.50 -25.29
CA ILE A 43 3.89 -17.93 -25.24
C ILE A 43 3.17 -18.38 -26.53
N LYS A 44 2.26 -17.56 -27.06
CA LYS A 44 1.53 -17.90 -28.29
C LYS A 44 2.47 -17.94 -29.50
N THR A 45 3.36 -16.96 -29.61
CA THR A 45 4.26 -16.79 -30.78
C THR A 45 5.51 -17.67 -30.73
N SER A 46 5.83 -18.29 -29.58
CA SER A 46 7.03 -19.13 -29.46
C SER A 46 7.03 -20.39 -30.33
N LYS A 47 5.85 -20.83 -30.79
CA LYS A 47 5.70 -22.00 -31.67
C LYS A 47 6.01 -21.69 -33.14
N ASP A 48 5.69 -20.47 -33.58
CA ASP A 48 5.68 -20.11 -35.00
C ASP A 48 6.86 -19.21 -35.41
N THR A 49 7.55 -18.60 -34.43
CA THR A 49 8.61 -17.62 -34.68
C THR A 49 9.91 -18.00 -33.97
N THR A 50 11.03 -17.95 -34.70
CA THR A 50 12.36 -18.08 -34.12
C THR A 50 12.86 -16.71 -33.67
N TRP A 51 12.96 -16.52 -32.36
CA TRP A 51 13.44 -15.29 -31.76
C TRP A 51 14.97 -15.30 -31.60
N LEU A 52 15.58 -14.10 -31.56
CA LEU A 52 17.01 -13.97 -31.27
C LEU A 52 17.33 -14.53 -29.87
N VAL A 53 16.46 -14.29 -28.90
CA VAL A 53 16.57 -14.73 -27.50
C VAL A 53 15.51 -15.81 -27.24
N PRO A 54 15.81 -16.88 -26.47
CA PRO A 54 14.81 -17.90 -26.14
C PRO A 54 13.54 -17.28 -25.53
N SER A 55 12.37 -17.70 -25.99
CA SER A 55 11.08 -17.17 -25.49
C SER A 55 10.94 -17.31 -23.98
N ALA A 56 11.51 -18.37 -23.38
CA ALA A 56 11.58 -18.54 -21.93
C ALA A 56 12.29 -17.37 -21.22
N VAL A 57 13.44 -16.92 -21.75
CA VAL A 57 14.19 -15.78 -21.20
C VAL A 57 13.40 -14.49 -21.35
N LEU A 58 12.71 -14.28 -22.47
CA LEU A 58 11.85 -13.12 -22.68
C LEU A 58 10.68 -13.08 -21.68
N VAL A 59 10.02 -14.22 -21.43
CA VAL A 59 8.93 -14.30 -20.43
C VAL A 59 9.46 -14.02 -19.02
N GLY A 60 10.64 -14.58 -18.67
CA GLY A 60 11.31 -14.27 -17.41
C GLY A 60 11.64 -12.78 -17.27
N LEU A 61 12.15 -12.16 -18.33
CA LEU A 61 12.48 -10.73 -18.37
C LEU A 61 11.23 -9.85 -18.21
N VAL A 62 10.13 -10.19 -18.89
CA VAL A 62 8.85 -9.47 -18.74
C VAL A 62 8.32 -9.61 -17.31
N SER A 63 8.40 -10.79 -16.72
CA SER A 63 7.97 -11.04 -15.32
C SER A 63 8.82 -10.26 -14.31
N PHE A 64 10.12 -10.14 -14.59
CA PHE A 64 11.04 -9.32 -13.81
C PHE A 64 10.71 -7.81 -13.91
N MET A 65 10.50 -7.31 -15.12
CA MET A 65 10.08 -5.92 -15.36
C MET A 65 8.72 -5.60 -14.74
N ALA A 66 7.78 -6.55 -14.79
CA ALA A 66 6.50 -6.44 -14.11
C ALA A 66 6.70 -6.25 -12.60
N THR A 67 7.56 -7.05 -12.00
CA THR A 67 7.90 -6.97 -10.57
C THR A 67 8.58 -5.64 -10.22
N ILE A 68 9.55 -5.19 -11.02
CA ILE A 68 10.21 -3.88 -10.79
C ILE A 68 9.19 -2.74 -10.86
N GLY A 69 8.32 -2.72 -11.87
CA GLY A 69 7.30 -1.68 -11.97
C GLY A 69 6.36 -1.67 -10.75
N LEU A 70 5.93 -2.85 -10.28
CA LEU A 70 5.14 -2.96 -9.06
C LEU A 70 5.90 -2.51 -7.81
N LEU A 71 7.21 -2.78 -7.72
CA LEU A 71 8.04 -2.34 -6.59
C LEU A 71 8.16 -0.81 -6.55
N VAL A 72 8.38 -0.17 -7.71
CA VAL A 72 8.44 1.29 -7.82
C VAL A 72 7.10 1.91 -7.42
N LEU A 73 5.99 1.37 -7.93
CA LEU A 73 4.65 1.85 -7.58
C LEU A 73 4.34 1.64 -6.09
N TRP A 74 4.74 0.51 -5.51
CA TRP A 74 4.61 0.24 -4.07
C TRP A 74 5.40 1.23 -3.22
N ILE A 75 6.65 1.52 -3.60
CA ILE A 75 7.51 2.49 -2.90
C ILE A 75 6.81 3.85 -2.88
N ASN A 76 6.29 4.28 -4.03
CA ASN A 76 5.63 5.57 -4.13
C ASN A 76 4.33 5.61 -3.30
N ASP A 77 3.47 4.59 -3.45
CA ASP A 77 2.19 4.52 -2.73
C ASP A 77 2.38 4.43 -1.21
N GLN A 78 3.26 3.54 -0.73
CA GLN A 78 3.39 3.22 0.69
C GLN A 78 4.45 4.06 1.44
N LEU A 79 5.60 4.35 0.83
CA LEU A 79 6.67 5.10 1.51
C LEU A 79 6.52 6.61 1.36
N VAL A 80 5.90 7.09 0.28
CA VAL A 80 5.72 8.53 0.04
C VAL A 80 4.29 8.93 0.39
N TYR A 81 3.31 8.51 -0.41
CA TYR A 81 1.95 9.04 -0.30
C TYR A 81 1.22 8.60 0.96
N GLN A 82 1.32 7.34 1.36
CA GLN A 82 0.69 6.89 2.61
C GLN A 82 1.28 7.62 3.82
N ARG A 83 2.57 7.97 3.79
CA ARG A 83 3.19 8.72 4.90
C ARG A 83 2.72 10.16 4.93
N LEU A 84 2.62 10.81 3.77
CA LEU A 84 2.07 12.17 3.66
C LEU A 84 0.61 12.21 4.09
N LEU A 85 -0.21 11.30 3.58
CA LEU A 85 -1.62 11.17 3.97
C LEU A 85 -1.77 10.96 5.47
N ASN A 86 -1.02 10.02 6.06
CA ASN A 86 -1.05 9.81 7.51
C ASN A 86 -0.59 11.05 8.30
N SER A 87 0.34 11.84 7.77
CA SER A 87 0.83 13.04 8.47
C SER A 87 -0.25 14.13 8.50
N VAL A 88 -0.89 14.39 7.35
CA VAL A 88 -2.02 15.33 7.26
C VAL A 88 -3.19 14.83 8.11
N PHE A 89 -3.48 13.54 8.07
CA PHE A 89 -4.55 12.93 8.85
C PHE A 89 -4.36 13.09 10.36
N ILE A 90 -3.14 12.86 10.87
CA ILE A 90 -2.85 13.03 12.31
C ILE A 90 -2.95 14.51 12.71
N ILE A 91 -2.47 15.45 11.88
CA ILE A 91 -2.62 16.88 12.14
C ILE A 91 -4.11 17.26 12.19
N GLY A 92 -4.91 16.80 11.23
CA GLY A 92 -6.35 17.03 11.21
C GLY A 92 -7.06 16.41 12.43
N LEU A 93 -6.63 15.24 12.87
CA LEU A 93 -7.17 14.60 14.07
C LEU A 93 -6.83 15.37 15.35
N LYS A 94 -5.60 15.87 15.47
CA LYS A 94 -5.18 16.74 16.58
C LYS A 94 -6.01 18.03 16.59
N TRP A 95 -6.27 18.60 15.42
CA TRP A 95 -7.14 19.77 15.29
C TRP A 95 -8.57 19.49 15.76
N GLU A 96 -9.18 18.40 15.31
CA GLU A 96 -10.52 17.95 15.76
C GLU A 96 -10.56 17.70 17.28
N TYR A 97 -9.48 17.16 17.84
CA TYR A 97 -9.36 16.93 19.28
C TYR A 97 -9.31 18.24 20.08
N ASP A 98 -8.55 19.23 19.60
CA ASP A 98 -8.37 20.51 20.28
C ASP A 98 -9.55 21.47 20.10
N ASN A 99 -10.37 21.28 19.06
CA ASN A 99 -11.45 22.18 18.69
C ASN A 99 -12.81 21.46 18.62
N PRO A 100 -13.57 21.37 19.74
CA PRO A 100 -14.86 20.69 19.81
C PRO A 100 -15.97 21.25 18.91
N LYS A 101 -15.74 22.40 18.25
CA LYS A 101 -16.70 22.99 17.30
C LYS A 101 -16.60 22.37 15.90
N MET A 102 -15.54 21.62 15.63
CA MET A 102 -15.29 21.02 14.31
C MET A 102 -15.95 19.66 14.21
N PRO A 103 -16.47 19.26 13.04
CA PRO A 103 -17.05 17.93 12.88
C PRO A 103 -15.98 16.84 13.08
N PRO A 104 -16.22 15.80 13.89
CA PRO A 104 -15.23 14.79 14.27
C PRO A 104 -15.08 13.69 13.20
N ILE A 105 -14.90 14.06 11.93
CA ILE A 105 -14.92 13.13 10.79
C ILE A 105 -13.79 12.10 10.91
N ARG A 106 -12.56 12.54 11.20
CA ARG A 106 -11.39 11.64 11.29
C ARG A 106 -11.46 10.77 12.53
N THR A 107 -11.97 11.32 13.62
CA THR A 107 -12.24 10.59 14.85
C THR A 107 -13.23 9.46 14.61
N MET A 108 -14.34 9.74 13.93
CA MET A 108 -15.31 8.71 13.52
C MET A 108 -14.68 7.67 12.61
N MET A 109 -13.87 8.07 11.62
CA MET A 109 -13.17 7.14 10.73
C MET A 109 -12.23 6.19 11.51
N MET A 110 -11.50 6.69 12.51
CA MET A 110 -10.62 5.88 13.36
C MET A 110 -11.41 4.87 14.20
N CYS A 111 -12.55 5.28 14.78
CA CYS A 111 -13.45 4.40 15.51
C CYS A 111 -14.04 3.32 14.61
N SER A 112 -14.55 3.67 13.43
CA SER A 112 -15.13 2.70 12.49
C SER A 112 -14.11 1.72 11.93
N ALA A 113 -12.83 2.10 11.85
CA ALA A 113 -11.76 1.22 11.40
C ALA A 113 -11.23 0.29 12.51
N GLU A 114 -11.80 0.32 13.74
CA GLU A 114 -11.29 -0.40 14.92
C GLU A 114 -9.79 -0.15 15.21
N GLY A 115 -9.26 1.00 14.79
CA GLY A 115 -7.81 1.27 14.80
C GLY A 115 -6.97 0.35 13.89
N LYS A 116 -7.57 -0.58 13.15
CA LYS A 116 -6.89 -1.46 12.19
C LYS A 116 -6.74 -0.71 10.86
N GLY A 117 -5.56 -0.13 10.65
CA GLY A 117 -5.25 0.53 9.39
C GLY A 117 -5.35 -0.41 8.17
N MET A 118 -5.90 0.11 7.07
CA MET A 118 -6.01 -0.57 5.77
C MET A 118 -4.64 -0.95 5.15
N SER A 119 -3.53 -0.50 5.75
CA SER A 119 -2.15 -0.74 5.29
C SER A 119 -1.80 -2.23 5.10
N ARG A 120 -2.40 -3.15 5.87
CA ARG A 120 -2.17 -4.60 5.67
C ARG A 120 -2.72 -5.09 4.33
N LEU A 121 -3.98 -4.76 4.02
CA LEU A 121 -4.62 -5.10 2.75
C LEU A 121 -3.86 -4.50 1.57
N MET A 122 -3.43 -3.25 1.71
CA MET A 122 -2.60 -2.57 0.72
C MET A 122 -1.28 -3.29 0.46
N THR A 123 -0.68 -3.92 1.48
CA THR A 123 0.56 -4.69 1.31
C THR A 123 0.32 -5.96 0.49
N TYR A 124 -0.81 -6.64 0.72
CA TYR A 124 -1.18 -7.83 -0.04
C TYR A 124 -1.46 -7.52 -1.50
N TYR A 125 -2.09 -6.37 -1.79
CA TYR A 125 -2.38 -5.93 -3.15
C TYR A 125 -1.14 -5.91 -4.06
N TYR A 126 0.03 -5.53 -3.53
CA TYR A 126 1.29 -5.57 -4.31
C TYR A 126 2.09 -6.85 -4.13
N THR A 127 2.05 -7.45 -2.94
CA THR A 127 2.86 -8.66 -2.64
C THR A 127 2.39 -9.87 -3.43
N ILE A 128 1.06 -10.07 -3.52
CA ILE A 128 0.49 -11.25 -4.19
C ILE A 128 0.91 -11.28 -5.68
N PRO A 129 0.74 -10.20 -6.47
CA PRO A 129 1.20 -10.19 -7.85
C PRO A 129 2.71 -10.34 -8.02
N MET A 130 3.53 -9.76 -7.14
CA MET A 130 4.99 -9.95 -7.19
C MET A 130 5.38 -11.41 -7.00
N VAL A 131 4.77 -12.09 -6.03
CA VAL A 131 4.98 -13.53 -5.80
C VAL A 131 4.48 -14.34 -7.00
N PHE A 132 3.37 -13.92 -7.62
CA PHE A 132 2.86 -14.56 -8.84
C PHE A 132 3.84 -14.45 -10.01
N PHE A 133 4.39 -13.28 -10.30
CA PHE A 133 5.41 -13.11 -11.36
C PHE A 133 6.72 -13.84 -11.03
N LEU A 134 7.07 -13.97 -9.75
CA LEU A 134 8.21 -14.80 -9.33
C LEU A 134 7.92 -16.28 -9.62
N GLY A 135 6.70 -16.74 -9.31
CA GLY A 135 6.22 -18.07 -9.64
C GLY A 135 6.29 -18.35 -11.14
N ILE A 136 5.85 -17.41 -12.00
CA ILE A 136 5.98 -17.52 -13.46
C ILE A 136 7.44 -17.67 -13.87
N SER A 137 8.34 -16.86 -13.31
CA SER A 137 9.77 -16.91 -13.64
C SER A 137 10.40 -18.26 -13.27
N ILE A 138 10.10 -18.78 -12.08
CA ILE A 138 10.54 -20.11 -11.63
C ILE A 138 9.96 -21.20 -12.54
N PHE A 139 8.66 -21.13 -12.83
CA PHE A 139 7.97 -22.10 -13.67
C PHE A 139 8.58 -22.18 -15.08
N VAL A 140 8.86 -21.03 -15.70
CA VAL A 140 9.50 -20.95 -17.01
C VAL A 140 10.95 -21.44 -16.96
N THR A 141 11.66 -21.25 -15.85
CA THR A 141 13.01 -21.79 -15.64
C THR A 141 13.02 -23.32 -15.64
N ILE A 142 12.02 -23.93 -15.00
CA ILE A 142 11.85 -25.39 -14.91
C ILE A 142 11.40 -25.95 -16.26
N LEU A 143 10.39 -25.35 -16.90
CA LEU A 143 9.80 -25.84 -18.15
C LEU A 143 10.48 -25.31 -19.44
N ARG A 144 11.67 -24.73 -19.33
CA ARG A 144 12.36 -24.09 -20.47
C ARG A 144 12.49 -25.02 -21.69
N GLU A 145 12.69 -26.31 -21.46
CA GLU A 145 12.86 -27.32 -22.53
C GLU A 145 11.58 -27.53 -23.33
N HIS A 146 10.41 -27.39 -22.69
CA HIS A 146 9.11 -27.53 -23.33
C HIS A 146 8.64 -26.24 -24.02
N ILE A 147 9.09 -25.08 -23.53
CA ILE A 147 8.70 -23.75 -24.06
C ILE A 147 9.48 -23.38 -25.34
N GLY A 148 10.63 -24.03 -25.56
CA GLY A 148 11.47 -23.84 -26.73
C GLY A 148 12.80 -23.19 -26.35
N THR A 149 13.89 -23.94 -26.54
CA THR A 149 15.28 -23.51 -26.30
C THR A 149 15.99 -23.07 -27.57
N SER A 150 15.32 -23.14 -28.72
CA SER A 150 15.94 -22.92 -30.02
C SER A 150 16.19 -21.43 -30.26
N SER A 151 17.34 -20.95 -29.79
CA SER A 151 17.92 -19.64 -30.11
C SER A 151 19.26 -19.87 -30.78
N LYS A 152 19.58 -19.02 -31.76
CA LYS A 152 20.91 -18.98 -32.40
C LYS A 152 21.95 -18.24 -31.54
N ALA A 153 21.51 -17.43 -30.58
CA ALA A 153 22.37 -16.50 -29.85
C ALA A 153 22.77 -16.99 -28.44
N LEU A 154 21.92 -17.77 -27.76
CA LEU A 154 22.20 -18.25 -26.40
C LEU A 154 22.24 -19.78 -26.33
N THR A 155 23.28 -20.31 -25.68
CA THR A 155 23.35 -21.72 -25.35
C THR A 155 22.30 -22.06 -24.29
N PRO A 156 21.73 -23.29 -24.28
CA PRO A 156 20.75 -23.72 -23.27
C PRO A 156 21.25 -23.58 -21.82
N VAL A 157 22.56 -23.70 -21.60
CA VAL A 157 23.19 -23.53 -20.29
C VAL A 157 23.19 -22.05 -19.87
N SER A 158 23.55 -21.15 -20.79
CA SER A 158 23.56 -19.71 -20.50
C SER A 158 22.16 -19.15 -20.19
N SER A 159 21.14 -19.61 -20.92
CA SER A 159 19.75 -19.17 -20.69
C SER A 159 19.20 -19.61 -19.33
N PHE A 160 19.59 -20.81 -18.87
CA PHE A 160 19.24 -21.29 -17.53
C PHE A 160 19.82 -20.38 -16.44
N TRP A 161 21.12 -20.08 -16.49
CA TRP A 161 21.75 -19.24 -15.46
C TRP A 161 21.19 -17.82 -15.44
N ILE A 162 20.89 -17.24 -16.61
CA ILE A 162 20.22 -15.92 -16.68
C ILE A 162 18.88 -15.95 -15.96
N LEU A 163 18.05 -16.97 -16.20
CA LEU A 163 16.76 -17.10 -15.53
C LEU A 163 16.89 -17.29 -14.02
N VAL A 164 17.87 -18.08 -13.57
CA VAL A 164 18.18 -18.25 -12.14
C VAL A 164 18.59 -16.92 -11.50
N ILE A 165 19.49 -16.15 -12.14
CA ILE A 165 19.91 -14.83 -11.67
C ILE A 165 18.71 -13.89 -11.58
N ILE A 166 17.84 -13.87 -12.61
CA ILE A 166 16.60 -13.08 -12.59
C ILE A 166 15.74 -13.45 -11.38
N CYS A 167 15.50 -14.74 -11.12
CA CYS A 167 14.69 -15.18 -9.98
C CYS A 167 15.30 -14.75 -8.64
N ILE A 168 16.62 -14.89 -8.48
CA ILE A 168 17.33 -14.49 -7.25
C ILE A 168 17.21 -12.98 -7.04
N VAL A 169 17.50 -12.18 -8.07
CA VAL A 169 17.41 -10.70 -7.99
C VAL A 169 15.98 -10.27 -7.69
N GLN A 170 15.00 -10.87 -8.36
CA GLN A 170 13.58 -10.59 -8.14
C GLN A 170 13.16 -10.88 -6.69
N ALA A 171 13.49 -12.06 -6.17
CA ALA A 171 13.19 -12.43 -4.79
C ALA A 171 13.90 -11.50 -3.78
N TYR A 172 15.18 -11.21 -4.02
CA TYR A 172 15.96 -10.30 -3.19
C TYR A 172 15.33 -8.90 -3.12
N LEU A 173 14.97 -8.31 -4.27
CA LEU A 173 14.36 -6.99 -4.33
C LEU A 173 13.00 -6.97 -3.62
N SER A 174 12.15 -7.98 -3.84
CA SER A 174 10.85 -8.07 -3.16
C SER A 174 11.01 -8.19 -1.64
N ILE A 175 11.93 -9.02 -1.15
CA ILE A 175 12.21 -9.15 0.29
C ILE A 175 12.79 -7.85 0.86
N TRP A 176 13.73 -7.21 0.15
CA TRP A 176 14.34 -5.96 0.58
C TRP A 176 13.30 -4.84 0.76
N VAL A 177 12.38 -4.71 -0.20
CA VAL A 177 11.28 -3.73 -0.14
C VAL A 177 10.33 -4.02 1.02
N GLN A 178 9.94 -5.28 1.22
CA GLN A 178 9.07 -5.64 2.36
C GLN A 178 9.73 -5.37 3.72
N ARG A 179 11.06 -5.55 3.82
CA ARG A 179 11.83 -5.20 5.03
C ARG A 179 11.93 -3.71 5.28
N LYS A 180 11.90 -2.88 4.22
CA LYS A 180 11.90 -1.41 4.32
C LYS A 180 10.56 -0.82 4.74
N LYS A 181 9.53 -1.64 4.95
CA LYS A 181 8.25 -1.17 5.48
C LYS A 181 8.47 -0.44 6.80
N SER A 182 8.01 0.80 6.84
CA SER A 182 8.21 1.72 7.97
C SER A 182 7.78 1.08 9.28
N LYS A 183 8.69 1.01 10.25
CA LYS A 183 8.36 0.61 11.63
C LYS A 183 7.71 1.71 12.43
N VAL A 184 7.79 2.96 11.96
CA VAL A 184 7.26 4.13 12.69
C VAL A 184 5.77 3.96 12.90
N THR A 185 5.39 3.77 14.16
CA THR A 185 4.00 3.54 14.55
C THR A 185 3.22 4.86 14.50
N THR A 186 1.89 4.79 14.39
CA THR A 186 1.05 6.01 14.48
C THR A 186 1.23 6.70 15.83
N GLN A 187 1.45 5.92 16.89
CA GLN A 187 1.71 6.41 18.24
C GLN A 187 2.98 7.26 18.33
N GLU A 188 4.10 6.80 17.75
CA GLU A 188 5.35 7.58 17.71
C GLU A 188 5.16 8.95 17.02
N ARG A 189 4.31 9.01 15.99
CA ARG A 189 4.01 10.26 15.28
C ARG A 189 3.10 11.18 16.09
N ALA A 190 2.13 10.62 16.82
CA ALA A 190 1.31 11.39 17.75
C ALA A 190 2.15 11.99 18.89
N GLY A 191 3.23 11.31 19.30
CA GLY A 191 4.20 11.82 20.26
C GLY A 191 4.88 13.14 19.85
N TYR A 192 4.98 13.45 18.54
CA TYR A 192 5.59 14.69 18.07
C TYR A 192 4.80 15.96 18.45
N PHE A 193 3.54 15.83 18.86
CA PHE A 193 2.76 16.95 19.36
C PHE A 193 3.04 17.29 20.83
N GLY A 194 3.80 16.46 21.56
CA GLY A 194 4.07 16.67 22.98
C GLY A 194 2.84 16.54 23.89
N ASP A 195 1.75 15.96 23.37
CA ASP A 195 0.49 15.75 24.10
C ASP A 195 0.35 14.25 24.43
N GLU A 196 0.61 13.92 25.69
CA GLU A 196 0.52 12.54 26.18
C GLU A 196 -0.90 11.97 26.10
N LYS A 197 -1.93 12.81 26.31
CA LYS A 197 -3.34 12.37 26.24
C LYS A 197 -3.71 12.03 24.80
N PHE A 198 -3.32 12.87 23.85
CA PHE A 198 -3.53 12.60 22.43
C PHE A 198 -2.72 11.38 21.97
N SER A 199 -1.47 11.25 22.42
CA SER A 199 -0.62 10.09 22.10
C SER A 199 -1.17 8.78 22.67
N ALA A 200 -1.76 8.83 23.86
CA ALA A 200 -2.42 7.69 24.49
C ALA A 200 -3.65 7.21 23.71
N MET A 201 -4.28 8.05 22.87
CA MET A 201 -5.34 7.58 21.95
C MET A 201 -4.84 6.54 20.95
N PHE A 202 -3.53 6.43 20.76
CA PHE A 202 -2.90 5.49 19.84
C PHE A 202 -2.12 4.37 20.54
N SER A 203 -2.13 4.30 21.88
CA SER A 203 -1.34 3.32 22.66
C SER A 203 -1.85 1.87 22.55
N GLY A 204 -3.10 1.67 22.13
CA GLY A 204 -3.69 0.34 22.03
C GLY A 204 -5.14 0.35 21.53
N ALA A 205 -5.61 -0.80 21.04
CA ALA A 205 -6.90 -0.89 20.35
C ALA A 205 -8.12 -0.73 21.28
N LYS A 206 -8.01 -1.00 22.59
CA LYS A 206 -9.15 -0.85 23.53
C LYS A 206 -9.14 0.49 24.26
N GLU A 207 -8.02 0.85 24.90
CA GLU A 207 -7.87 2.10 25.64
C GLU A 207 -7.96 3.32 24.72
N GLY A 208 -7.27 3.29 23.58
CA GLY A 208 -7.33 4.36 22.60
C GLY A 208 -8.72 4.52 21.97
N LEU A 209 -9.41 3.42 21.70
CA LEU A 209 -10.78 3.44 21.17
C LEU A 209 -11.75 4.08 22.15
N HIS A 210 -11.60 3.79 23.45
CA HIS A 210 -12.42 4.42 24.48
C HIS A 210 -12.19 5.94 24.55
N GLU A 211 -10.95 6.40 24.42
CA GLU A 211 -10.67 7.84 24.34
C GLU A 211 -11.24 8.49 23.08
N PHE A 212 -11.22 7.81 21.93
CA PHE A 212 -11.91 8.31 20.73
C PHE A 212 -13.43 8.35 20.90
N GLN A 213 -14.03 7.35 21.58
CA GLN A 213 -15.46 7.34 21.89
C GLN A 213 -15.85 8.53 22.76
N LYS A 214 -15.08 8.85 23.81
CA LYS A 214 -15.29 10.06 24.62
C LYS A 214 -15.26 11.35 23.81
N VAL A 215 -14.40 11.43 22.78
CA VAL A 215 -14.38 12.59 21.89
C VAL A 215 -15.65 12.66 21.07
N ILE A 216 -16.14 11.53 20.54
CA ILE A 216 -17.39 11.45 19.76
C ILE A 216 -18.61 11.80 20.63
N GLU A 217 -18.65 11.36 21.88
CA GLU A 217 -19.75 11.63 22.82
C GLU A 217 -20.00 13.13 22.99
N ARG A 218 -18.98 13.99 22.86
CA ARG A 218 -19.12 15.46 22.89
C ARG A 218 -20.00 16.02 21.76
N TYR A 219 -20.22 15.25 20.70
CA TYR A 219 -20.95 15.66 19.50
C TYR A 219 -22.33 14.99 19.39
N VAL A 220 -22.64 14.02 20.26
CA VAL A 220 -23.97 13.43 20.32
C VAL A 220 -24.87 14.44 21.04
N PRO A 221 -25.94 14.96 20.41
CA PRO A 221 -26.84 15.87 21.09
C PRO A 221 -27.42 15.19 22.32
N ASP A 222 -27.45 15.89 23.46
CA ASP A 222 -28.07 15.40 24.69
C ASP A 222 -29.52 15.00 24.39
N THR A 223 -29.73 13.71 24.20
CA THR A 223 -31.07 13.15 24.21
C THR A 223 -31.55 13.28 25.65
N GLU A 224 -32.74 13.84 25.84
CA GLU A 224 -33.26 14.36 27.13
C GLU A 224 -33.20 13.36 28.32
N GLY A 225 -32.91 12.09 28.09
CA GLY A 225 -32.70 11.07 29.13
C GLY A 225 -31.31 11.01 29.79
N ASN A 226 -30.31 11.79 29.36
CA ASN A 226 -28.95 11.73 29.96
C ASN A 226 -28.67 12.84 31.00
N LYS A 227 -29.56 13.84 31.12
CA LYS A 227 -29.42 14.93 32.12
C LYS A 227 -29.45 14.42 33.56
N ASP A 228 -30.24 13.37 33.84
CA ASP A 228 -30.37 12.79 35.18
C ASP A 228 -29.13 12.05 35.70
N LYS A 229 -28.15 11.75 34.83
CA LYS A 229 -26.90 11.07 35.19
C LYS A 229 -25.76 12.02 35.54
N LEU A 230 -25.68 13.17 34.86
CA LEU A 230 -24.63 14.18 35.09
C LEU A 230 -24.87 15.03 36.34
N GLU A 231 -26.10 15.09 36.85
CA GLU A 231 -26.42 15.78 38.10
C GLU A 231 -26.19 14.93 39.37
N ARG A 232 -25.75 13.67 39.23
CA ARG A 232 -25.54 12.73 40.36
C ARG A 232 -24.09 12.29 40.59
N GLU A 233 -23.15 12.76 39.79
CA GLU A 233 -21.69 12.60 39.99
C GLU A 233 -21.05 13.94 40.35
#